data_AF-A0A7Y5ITM9-F1
#
_entry.id   AF-A0A7Y5ITM9-F1
#
_cell.length_a   1.000
_cell.length_b   1.000
_cell.length_c   1.000
_cell.angle_alpha   90.00
_cell.angle_beta   90.00
_cell.angle_gamma   90.00
#
_symmetry.space_group_name_H-M   'P 1'
#
loop_
_entity.id
_entity.type
_entity.pdbx_description
1 polymer ?
#
loop_
_entity_poly.entity_id
_entity_poly.type
_entity_poly.pdbx_seq_one_letter_code
_entity_poly.pdbx_strand_id
1 'polypeptide(L)'
;MYQFPGLVIDLYQNRKIADAERRASDAALDTKFLKGEILDLQWKADALTIACQALWEVLRGEVGLSDDMILMKMEEIDLRDGRADGKISREVVICERCGRKGNSARKQCLYCGSPLSPENVFESY
;
A
#
# COMPACT_ATOMS: atom_id res chain seq x y z
N MET A 1 -12.23 64.57 6.23
CA MET A 1 -12.65 63.44 7.09
C MET A 1 -12.98 62.27 6.17
N TYR A 2 -12.03 61.37 5.89
CA TYR A 2 -12.23 59.97 5.41
C TYR A 2 -10.83 59.39 5.12
N GLN A 3 -10.15 58.86 6.14
CA GLN A 3 -8.85 58.19 5.99
C GLN A 3 -8.78 56.96 6.91
N PHE A 4 -9.75 56.06 6.75
CA PHE A 4 -9.87 54.82 7.53
C PHE A 4 -10.12 53.52 6.72
N PRO A 5 -10.59 53.50 5.45
CA PRO A 5 -10.88 52.23 4.77
C PRO A 5 -9.62 51.49 4.28
N GLY A 6 -8.51 52.19 4.01
CA GLY A 6 -7.27 51.55 3.52
C GLY A 6 -6.61 50.62 4.53
N LEU A 7 -6.53 51.03 5.79
CA LEU A 7 -5.87 50.25 6.85
C LEU A 7 -6.56 48.89 7.09
N VAL A 8 -7.89 48.85 7.03
CA VAL A 8 -8.67 47.61 7.22
C VAL A 8 -8.49 46.66 6.05
N ILE A 9 -8.43 47.19 4.82
CA ILE A 9 -8.18 46.41 3.61
C ILE A 9 -6.76 45.85 3.64
N ASP A 10 -5.76 46.66 3.99
CA ASP A 10 -4.36 46.23 4.09
C ASP A 10 -4.17 45.14 5.14
N LEU A 11 -4.79 45.27 6.32
CA LEU A 11 -4.76 44.24 7.36
C LEU A 11 -5.39 42.92 6.89
N TYR A 12 -6.51 42.99 6.17
CA TYR A 12 -7.17 41.82 5.61
C TYR A 12 -6.33 41.15 4.50
N GLN A 13 -5.72 41.94 3.61
CA GLN A 13 -4.83 41.46 2.56
C GLN A 13 -3.58 40.81 3.15
N ASN A 14 -2.94 41.45 4.12
CA ASN A 14 -1.77 40.91 4.82
C ASN A 14 -2.09 39.58 5.50
N ARG A 15 -3.29 39.44 6.11
CA ARG A 15 -3.73 38.17 6.68
C ARG A 15 -3.91 37.08 5.61
N LYS A 16 -4.53 37.42 4.48
CA LYS A 16 -4.69 36.48 3.35
C LYS A 16 -3.35 36.03 2.77
N ILE A 17 -2.39 36.94 2.65
CA ILE A 17 -1.03 36.64 2.16
C ILE A 17 -0.35 35.70 3.15
N ALA A 18 -0.35 36.02 4.44
CA ALA A 18 0.22 35.16 5.47
C ALA A 18 -0.43 33.76 5.52
N ASP A 19 -1.74 33.67 5.28
CA ASP A 19 -2.44 32.38 5.21
C ASP A 19 -2.07 31.59 3.94
N ALA A 20 -1.90 32.27 2.80
CA ALA A 20 -1.46 31.65 1.56
C ALA A 20 0.01 31.17 1.66
N GLU A 21 0.89 31.97 2.25
CA GLU A 21 2.29 31.61 2.51
C GLU A 21 2.41 30.41 3.43
N ARG A 22 1.61 30.38 4.51
CA ARG A 22 1.56 29.22 5.42
C ARG A 22 1.13 27.95 4.67
N ARG A 23 0.03 28.00 3.91
CA ARG A 23 -0.41 26.85 3.11
C ARG A 23 0.64 26.39 2.10
N ALA A 24 1.34 27.32 1.45
CA ALA A 24 2.40 26.99 0.52
C ALA A 24 3.59 26.33 1.23
N SER A 25 3.96 26.82 2.41
CA SER A 25 5.01 26.23 3.24
C SER A 25 4.64 24.82 3.70
N ASP A 26 3.42 24.65 4.22
CA ASP A 26 2.92 23.34 4.69
C ASP A 26 2.89 22.34 3.54
N ALA A 27 2.33 22.72 2.37
CA ALA A 27 2.33 21.88 1.18
C ALA A 27 3.75 21.51 0.70
N ALA A 28 4.72 22.42 0.84
CA ALA A 28 6.11 22.15 0.50
C ALA A 28 6.77 21.16 1.48
N LEU A 29 6.43 21.22 2.77
CA LEU A 29 6.87 20.24 3.77
C LEU A 29 6.26 18.87 3.51
N ASP A 30 4.94 18.80 3.26
CA ASP A 30 4.25 17.56 2.92
C ASP A 30 4.86 16.93 1.66
N THR A 31 5.15 17.74 0.64
CA THR A 31 5.80 17.26 -0.59
C THR A 31 7.19 16.68 -0.31
N LYS A 32 7.97 17.29 0.57
CA LYS A 32 9.29 16.76 0.97
C LYS A 32 9.15 15.45 1.73
N PHE A 33 8.18 15.36 2.63
CA PHE A 33 7.90 14.15 3.39
C PHE A 33 7.50 12.99 2.47
N LEU A 34 6.52 13.21 1.58
CA LEU A 34 6.05 12.22 0.61
C LEU A 34 7.16 11.76 -0.32
N LYS A 35 8.06 12.66 -0.75
CA LYS A 35 9.25 12.29 -1.53
C LYS A 35 10.17 11.35 -0.74
N GLY A 36 10.34 11.59 0.56
CA GLY A 36 11.09 10.69 1.44
C GLY A 36 10.47 9.30 1.54
N GLU A 37 9.14 9.23 1.75
CA GLU A 37 8.41 7.96 1.79
C GLU A 37 8.50 7.20 0.46
N ILE A 38 8.41 7.88 -0.68
CA ILE A 38 8.56 7.26 -2.00
C ILE A 38 9.96 6.65 -2.15
N LEU A 39 11.01 7.35 -1.72
CA LEU A 39 12.38 6.83 -1.78
C LEU A 39 12.55 5.61 -0.87
N ASP A 40 12.00 5.63 0.34
CA ASP A 40 12.03 4.47 1.25
C ASP A 40 11.26 3.27 0.66
N LEU A 41 10.10 3.49 0.06
CA LEU A 41 9.33 2.45 -0.63
C LEU A 41 10.07 1.88 -1.84
N GLN A 42 10.75 2.72 -2.61
CA GLN A 42 11.60 2.28 -3.73
C GLN A 42 12.74 1.41 -3.23
N TRP A 43 13.45 1.82 -2.17
CA TRP A 43 14.51 1.02 -1.56
C TRP A 43 14.03 -0.34 -1.08
N LYS A 44 12.86 -0.38 -0.43
CA LYS A 44 12.23 -1.65 0.01
C LYS A 44 11.85 -2.53 -1.17
N ALA A 45 11.33 -1.96 -2.25
CA ALA A 45 11.00 -2.69 -3.47
C ALA A 45 12.25 -3.29 -4.12
N ASP A 46 13.32 -2.50 -4.28
CA ASP A 46 14.59 -2.96 -4.84
C ASP A 46 15.20 -4.10 -4.01
N ALA A 47 15.20 -3.95 -2.68
CA ALA A 47 15.67 -5.00 -1.77
C ALA A 47 14.85 -6.30 -1.89
N LEU A 48 13.52 -6.18 -2.03
CA LEU A 48 12.64 -7.32 -2.25
C LEU A 48 12.92 -7.98 -3.60
N THR A 49 13.12 -7.20 -4.67
CA THR A 49 13.49 -7.73 -5.99
C THR A 49 14.77 -8.55 -5.93
N ILE A 50 15.82 -8.03 -5.27
CA ILE A 50 17.07 -8.78 -5.08
C ILE A 50 16.84 -10.07 -4.29
N ALA A 51 16.05 -10.02 -3.21
CA ALA A 51 15.76 -11.20 -2.41
C ALA A 51 14.99 -12.27 -3.21
N CYS A 52 13.99 -11.87 -3.99
CA CYS A 52 13.24 -12.76 -4.88
C CYS A 52 14.13 -13.37 -5.97
N GLN A 53 15.02 -12.56 -6.57
CA GLN A 53 15.97 -13.06 -7.56
C GLN A 53 16.93 -14.09 -6.94
N ALA A 54 17.52 -13.79 -5.77
CA ALA A 54 18.40 -14.72 -5.08
C ALA A 54 17.68 -16.03 -4.72
N LEU A 55 16.44 -15.95 -4.24
CA LEU A 55 15.61 -17.13 -3.97
C LEU A 55 15.39 -17.96 -5.25
N TRP A 56 15.10 -17.31 -6.37
CA TRP A 56 14.91 -17.99 -7.64
C TRP A 56 16.19 -18.66 -8.16
N GLU A 57 17.34 -17.99 -8.08
CA GLU A 57 18.63 -18.57 -8.51
C GLU A 57 19.00 -19.80 -7.68
N VAL A 58 18.75 -19.77 -6.36
CA VAL A 58 18.93 -20.93 -5.48
C VAL A 58 18.00 -22.08 -5.89
N LEU A 59 16.71 -21.81 -6.09
CA LEU A 59 15.72 -22.83 -6.50
C LEU A 59 16.04 -23.43 -7.88
N ARG A 60 16.45 -22.58 -8.83
CA ARG A 60 16.85 -23.00 -10.18
C ARG A 60 18.06 -23.94 -10.11
N GLY A 61 19.06 -23.60 -9.30
CA GLY A 61 20.29 -24.39 -9.14
C GLY A 61 20.07 -25.76 -8.49
N GLU A 62 19.24 -25.83 -7.45
CA GLU A 62 19.03 -27.06 -6.68
C GLU A 62 18.00 -28.01 -7.32
N VAL A 63 16.99 -27.48 -8.01
CA VAL A 63 15.82 -28.25 -8.49
C VAL A 63 15.75 -28.34 -10.01
N GLY A 64 16.56 -27.57 -10.74
CA GLY A 64 16.59 -27.60 -12.21
C GLY A 64 15.35 -27.01 -12.88
N LEU A 65 14.66 -26.09 -12.20
CA LEU A 65 13.46 -25.42 -12.73
C LEU A 65 13.83 -24.49 -13.89
N SER A 66 12.94 -24.36 -14.89
CA SER A 66 13.11 -23.40 -15.98
C SER A 66 12.44 -22.05 -15.67
N ASP A 67 12.86 -21.01 -16.37
CA ASP A 67 12.26 -19.67 -16.24
C ASP A 67 10.79 -19.62 -16.64
N ASP A 68 10.39 -20.47 -17.59
CA ASP A 68 8.98 -20.58 -17.97
C ASP A 68 8.12 -21.07 -16.79
N MET A 69 8.67 -21.92 -15.90
CA MET A 69 7.93 -22.44 -14.76
C MET A 69 7.60 -21.37 -13.72
N ILE A 70 8.53 -20.45 -13.44
CA ILE A 70 8.23 -19.34 -12.52
C ILE A 70 7.24 -18.36 -13.13
N LEU A 71 7.34 -18.08 -14.43
CA LEU A 71 6.39 -17.21 -15.13
C LEU A 71 4.97 -17.82 -15.13
N MET A 72 4.83 -19.10 -15.48
CA MET A 72 3.56 -19.80 -15.39
C MET A 72 3.01 -19.81 -13.96
N LYS A 73 3.89 -19.96 -12.96
CA LYS A 73 3.46 -19.95 -11.56
C LYS A 73 3.00 -18.56 -11.10
N MET A 74 3.63 -17.50 -11.58
CA MET A 74 3.20 -16.13 -11.33
C MET A 74 1.83 -15.86 -11.95
N GLU A 75 1.59 -16.27 -13.20
CA GLU A 75 0.27 -16.19 -13.84
C GLU A 75 -0.78 -17.02 -13.10
N GLU A 76 -0.45 -18.24 -12.68
CA GLU A 76 -1.35 -19.07 -11.87
C GLU A 76 -1.73 -18.37 -10.57
N ILE A 77 -0.77 -17.75 -9.87
CA ILE A 77 -1.03 -17.03 -8.61
C ILE A 77 -1.88 -15.79 -8.84
N ASP A 78 -1.59 -14.99 -9.88
CA ASP A 78 -2.37 -13.81 -10.25
C ASP A 78 -3.83 -14.18 -10.56
N LEU A 79 -4.06 -15.33 -11.20
CA LEU A 79 -5.40 -15.79 -11.54
C LEU A 79 -6.20 -16.41 -10.38
N ARG A 80 -5.56 -16.74 -9.23
CA ARG A 80 -6.23 -17.41 -8.10
C ARG A 80 -7.33 -16.55 -7.47
N ASP A 81 -7.17 -15.24 -7.49
CA ASP A 81 -8.13 -14.31 -6.90
C ASP A 81 -9.28 -13.93 -7.86
N GLY A 82 -9.26 -14.48 -9.09
CA GLY A 82 -10.25 -14.27 -10.14
C GLY A 82 -10.07 -12.99 -10.94
N ARG A 83 -8.96 -12.25 -10.79
CA ARG A 83 -8.64 -11.05 -11.56
C ARG A 83 -7.17 -11.01 -11.98
N ALA A 84 -6.92 -11.03 -13.28
CA ALA A 84 -5.60 -10.75 -13.83
C ALA A 84 -5.29 -9.24 -13.73
N ASP A 85 -5.03 -8.74 -12.52
CA ASP A 85 -4.72 -7.32 -12.27
C ASP A 85 -3.29 -7.07 -11.75
N GLY A 86 -2.49 -8.13 -11.62
CA GLY A 86 -1.11 -8.07 -11.16
C GLY A 86 -0.99 -7.93 -9.64
N LYS A 87 -2.06 -8.19 -8.88
CA LYS A 87 -2.10 -8.02 -7.42
C LYS A 87 -2.74 -9.23 -6.77
N ILE A 88 -2.28 -9.56 -5.57
CA ILE A 88 -2.98 -10.51 -4.70
C ILE A 88 -4.14 -9.75 -4.06
N SER A 89 -5.37 -9.98 -4.51
CA SER A 89 -6.56 -9.43 -3.85
C SER A 89 -7.00 -10.30 -2.67
N ARG A 90 -7.78 -9.71 -1.76
CA ARG A 90 -8.19 -10.38 -0.51
C ARG A 90 -9.36 -11.31 -0.78
N GLU A 91 -9.18 -12.60 -0.54
CA GLU A 91 -10.24 -13.58 -0.68
C GLU A 91 -11.28 -13.54 0.45
N VAL A 92 -12.47 -14.05 0.13
CA VAL A 92 -13.57 -14.21 1.09
C VAL A 92 -13.44 -15.59 1.75
N VAL A 93 -13.02 -15.61 3.01
CA VAL A 93 -12.85 -16.85 3.78
C VAL A 93 -14.13 -17.18 4.55
N ILE A 94 -14.59 -18.43 4.54
CA ILE A 94 -15.72 -18.85 5.36
C ILE A 94 -15.20 -19.32 6.72
N CYS A 95 -15.70 -18.72 7.80
CA CYS A 95 -15.33 -19.14 9.15
C CYS A 95 -15.90 -20.53 9.48
N GLU A 96 -15.03 -21.51 9.73
CA GLU A 96 -15.44 -22.89 10.06
C GLU A 96 -16.29 -22.99 11.32
N ARG A 97 -16.15 -22.05 12.27
CA ARG A 97 -16.90 -22.08 13.53
C ARG A 97 -18.31 -21.51 13.44
N CYS A 98 -18.51 -20.44 12.67
CA CYS A 98 -19.80 -19.73 12.62
C CYS A 98 -20.44 -19.68 11.23
N GLY A 99 -19.77 -20.20 10.20
CA GLY A 99 -20.23 -20.22 8.81
C GLY A 99 -20.29 -18.85 8.13
N ARG A 100 -19.89 -17.77 8.82
CA ARG A 100 -19.96 -16.41 8.26
C ARG A 100 -18.75 -16.12 7.39
N LYS A 101 -18.99 -15.35 6.32
CA LYS A 101 -17.95 -14.82 5.43
C LYS A 101 -17.10 -13.79 6.18
N GLY A 102 -15.80 -13.96 6.10
CA GLY A 102 -14.75 -13.10 6.64
C GLY A 102 -13.81 -12.61 5.53
N ASN A 103 -12.85 -11.80 5.92
CA ASN A 103 -11.82 -11.28 5.03
C ASN A 103 -10.50 -12.00 5.34
N SER A 104 -9.80 -12.50 4.31
CA SER A 104 -8.55 -13.26 4.44
C SER A 104 -7.41 -12.51 5.14
N ALA A 105 -7.43 -11.17 5.14
CA ALA A 105 -6.44 -10.35 5.83
C ALA A 105 -6.56 -10.40 7.36
N ARG A 106 -7.66 -10.93 7.91
CA ARG A 106 -7.85 -11.02 9.37
C ARG A 106 -7.45 -12.39 9.89
N LYS A 107 -6.62 -12.40 10.93
CA LYS A 107 -6.28 -13.62 11.68
C LYS A 107 -7.45 -14.18 12.50
N GLN A 108 -8.49 -13.36 12.76
CA GLN A 108 -9.64 -13.74 13.59
C GLN A 108 -10.96 -13.33 12.94
N CYS A 109 -11.98 -14.16 13.15
CA CYS A 109 -13.34 -13.90 12.71
C CYS A 109 -13.95 -12.74 13.51
N LEU A 110 -14.45 -11.72 12.80
CA LEU A 110 -15.11 -10.55 13.41
C LEU A 110 -16.32 -10.93 14.27
N TYR A 111 -16.95 -12.07 13.98
CA TYR A 111 -18.22 -12.45 14.60
C TYR A 111 -18.04 -13.36 15.82
N CYS A 112 -17.19 -14.38 15.72
CA CYS A 112 -17.04 -15.39 16.78
C CYS A 112 -15.63 -15.48 17.37
N GLY A 113 -14.70 -14.63 16.92
CA GLY A 113 -13.33 -14.54 17.44
C GLY A 113 -12.44 -15.76 17.17
N SER A 114 -12.94 -16.79 16.46
CA SER A 114 -12.11 -17.94 16.10
C SER A 114 -11.08 -17.56 15.04
N PRO A 115 -9.93 -18.23 15.02
CA PRO A 115 -8.94 -18.01 13.98
C PRO A 115 -9.54 -18.27 12.61
N LEU A 116 -9.21 -17.40 11.65
CA LEU A 116 -9.46 -17.65 10.23
C LEU A 116 -8.19 -18.23 9.64
N SER A 117 -8.34 -19.31 8.85
CA SER A 117 -7.26 -19.95 8.10
C SER A 117 -7.40 -19.57 6.64
N PRO A 118 -6.86 -18.42 6.18
CA PRO A 118 -6.78 -18.16 4.75
C PRO A 118 -5.90 -19.22 4.09
N GLU A 119 -6.27 -19.65 2.89
CA GLU A 119 -5.54 -20.68 2.14
C GLU A 119 -4.16 -20.16 1.70
N ASN A 120 -4.03 -18.84 1.46
CA ASN A 120 -2.77 -18.16 1.19
C ASN A 120 -2.21 -17.47 2.44
N VAL A 121 -1.01 -17.89 2.87
CA VAL A 121 -0.29 -17.33 4.03
C VAL A 121 0.09 -15.85 3.80
N PHE A 122 0.33 -15.45 2.55
CA PHE A 122 0.76 -14.10 2.19
C PHE A 122 -0.38 -13.07 2.13
N GLU A 123 -1.64 -13.48 2.12
CA GLU A 123 -2.79 -12.55 2.20
C GLU A 123 -3.00 -11.97 3.60
N SER A 124 -2.33 -12.55 4.60
CA SER A 124 -2.52 -12.22 6.02
C SER A 124 -1.53 -11.18 6.59
N TYR A 125 -0.64 -10.63 5.74
CA TYR A 125 0.38 -9.62 6.10
C TYR A 125 0.11 -8.25 5.48
#